data_AF-A0A536WG99-F1
#
_entry.id   AF-A0A536WG99-F1
#
_cell.length_a   1.000
_cell.length_b   1.000
_cell.length_c   1.000
_cell.angle_alpha   90.00
_cell.angle_beta   90.00
_cell.angle_gamma   90.00
#
_symmetry.space_group_name_H-M   'P 1'
#
loop_
_entity.id
_entity.type
_entity.pdbx_description
1 polymer ?
#
loop_
_entity_poly.entity_id
_entity_poly.type
_entity_poly.pdbx_seq_one_letter_code
_entity_poly.pdbx_strand_id
1 'polypeptide(L)'
;MRRAISPWLALAWFGFAVLPWNAIGGSGFFAFQWLGQYPSAAASAPALVQLLWHGRLWFLPLLLVLLAPLAFLWRPATHPDSRRRTARALIAIGAAGLAYIAAIALAIDIEGWRWRELATAFGELPRRQQGLGYGALFVAAAMLVLLCHGLALKGWVRGDAFVAGAIGASVALVGLFTLYPLSRLFLHAFLDSAGNLSLTALLARLASSKVWGYDGIVWNTMQLGLMTASAATLLGFCFVLIVTRTQFRARRLLSILSILPMITPPFVIGLALILLFGRSGAMNALLEWSFGLRPTRWIYGLPGVWLAQTLALTPVAYLVLVGIAEGISPALEEAAQTLRASPMRTFGTITLPLMMPGIANAFLIVFIESLADFGNPLLLGGNLEVLSTAIYFAVVGVQQDPGRASVLAVILLAFSLALFLIQRRLLAGRSYVTVGGKGDGGLRTPLPRSVVAVTAGLALPWAALAVVIYLMIFTGGFFEKWGLNHALTLRHYVTAFGIAVENGRLFWTGGAWSSFSTTLMIALTAAPLTAAFGLTVAYLLDRQRFAG
;
A
#
# COMPACT_ATOMS: atom_id res chain seq x y z
N MET A 1 -18.98 27.08 -19.01
CA MET A 1 -18.52 25.95 -19.85
C MET A 1 -17.19 26.25 -20.54
N ARG A 2 -17.10 27.25 -21.46
CA ARG A 2 -15.84 27.64 -22.13
C ARG A 2 -14.65 27.81 -21.17
N ARG A 3 -14.81 28.63 -20.12
CA ARG A 3 -13.76 28.91 -19.11
C ARG A 3 -13.30 27.68 -18.34
N ALA A 4 -14.16 26.66 -18.21
CA ALA A 4 -13.83 25.45 -17.46
C ALA A 4 -13.12 24.39 -18.33
N ILE A 5 -13.38 24.35 -19.64
CA ILE A 5 -12.87 23.32 -20.56
C ILE A 5 -11.61 23.79 -21.31
N SER A 6 -11.53 25.08 -21.65
CA SER A 6 -10.40 25.63 -22.41
C SER A 6 -9.01 25.36 -21.81
N PRO A 7 -8.76 25.45 -20.48
CA PRO A 7 -7.45 25.16 -19.94
C PRO A 7 -7.05 23.68 -20.14
N TRP A 8 -7.99 22.75 -20.04
CA TRP A 8 -7.73 21.32 -20.23
C TRP A 8 -7.46 20.98 -21.69
N LEU A 9 -8.15 21.63 -22.63
CA LEU A 9 -7.84 21.47 -24.05
C LEU A 9 -6.47 22.05 -24.40
N ALA A 10 -6.12 23.21 -23.84
CA ALA A 10 -4.77 23.76 -23.99
C ALA A 10 -3.70 22.81 -23.43
N LEU A 11 -3.97 22.20 -22.27
CA LEU A 11 -3.09 21.19 -21.68
C LEU A 11 -2.95 19.94 -22.56
N ALA A 12 -4.05 19.48 -23.17
CA ALA A 12 -4.03 18.35 -24.09
C ALA A 12 -3.17 18.64 -25.32
N TRP A 13 -3.35 19.82 -25.93
CA TRP A 13 -2.56 20.26 -27.07
C TRP A 13 -1.08 20.45 -26.71
N PHE A 14 -0.80 21.01 -25.53
CA PHE A 14 0.57 21.12 -25.03
C PHE A 14 1.22 19.73 -24.86
N GLY A 15 0.51 18.78 -24.25
CA GLY A 15 0.97 17.40 -24.11
C GLY A 15 1.21 16.71 -25.46
N PHE A 16 0.31 16.91 -26.43
CA PHE A 16 0.39 16.28 -27.75
C PHE A 16 1.48 16.87 -28.65
N ALA A 17 1.69 18.19 -28.58
CA ALA A 17 2.54 18.94 -29.50
C ALA A 17 3.92 19.31 -28.94
N VAL A 18 4.10 19.38 -27.61
CA VAL A 18 5.33 19.90 -26.98
C VAL A 18 6.02 18.88 -26.09
N LEU A 19 5.29 18.04 -25.37
CA LEU A 19 5.92 17.11 -24.44
C LEU A 19 6.27 15.77 -25.11
N PRO A 20 7.37 15.12 -24.72
CA PRO A 20 7.70 13.78 -25.16
C PRO A 20 6.53 12.81 -24.93
N TRP A 21 6.10 12.13 -26.00
CA TRP A 21 4.99 11.17 -25.89
C TRP A 21 5.42 9.89 -25.18
N ASN A 22 6.64 9.43 -25.43
CA ASN A 22 7.23 8.27 -24.77
C ASN A 22 8.02 8.72 -23.52
N ALA A 23 8.16 7.82 -22.55
CA ALA A 23 8.96 8.05 -21.37
C ALA A 23 10.44 8.22 -21.76
N ILE A 24 11.11 9.15 -21.09
CA ILE A 24 12.53 9.43 -21.33
C ILE A 24 13.36 8.45 -20.50
N GLY A 25 14.22 7.69 -21.19
CA GLY A 25 15.11 6.72 -20.55
C GLY A 25 16.34 7.33 -19.87
N GLY A 26 17.07 6.48 -19.15
CA GLY A 26 18.33 6.86 -18.51
C GLY A 26 18.10 7.75 -17.29
N SER A 27 18.60 8.99 -17.34
CA SER A 27 18.55 9.98 -16.26
C SER A 27 17.14 10.54 -16.00
N GLY A 28 16.17 10.23 -16.88
CA GLY A 28 14.77 10.60 -16.73
C GLY A 28 14.44 12.00 -17.25
N PHE A 29 13.15 12.33 -17.22
CA PHE A 29 12.63 13.58 -17.80
C PHE A 29 13.21 14.85 -17.13
N PHE A 30 13.38 14.85 -15.81
CA PHE A 30 13.86 16.01 -15.05
C PHE A 30 15.38 16.23 -15.12
N ALA A 31 16.12 15.34 -15.79
CA ALA A 31 17.54 15.56 -16.06
C ALA A 31 17.78 16.46 -17.28
N PHE A 32 16.73 16.77 -18.06
CA PHE A 32 16.77 17.66 -19.23
C PHE A 32 17.77 17.29 -20.34
N GLN A 33 18.49 16.17 -20.24
CA GLN A 33 19.44 15.69 -21.25
C GLN A 33 18.76 15.38 -22.59
N TRP A 34 17.48 15.00 -22.57
CA TRP A 34 16.68 14.73 -23.75
C TRP A 34 16.44 15.96 -24.64
N LEU A 35 16.62 17.18 -24.11
CA LEU A 35 16.49 18.41 -24.89
C LEU A 35 17.54 18.50 -26.01
N GLY A 36 18.71 17.88 -25.84
CA GLY A 36 19.77 17.90 -26.86
C GLY A 36 19.37 17.21 -28.17
N GLN A 37 18.38 16.31 -28.13
CA GLN A 37 17.85 15.60 -29.30
C GLN A 37 16.38 15.95 -29.60
N TYR A 38 15.81 16.92 -28.89
CA TYR A 38 14.43 17.33 -29.06
C TYR A 38 14.30 18.41 -30.15
N PRO A 39 13.25 18.37 -31.00
CA PRO A 39 12.21 17.33 -31.12
C PRO A 39 12.53 16.28 -32.19
N SER A 40 13.75 16.28 -32.75
CA SER A 40 14.10 15.50 -33.94
C SER A 40 14.19 14.00 -33.69
N ALA A 41 14.59 13.55 -32.50
CA ALA A 41 14.67 12.13 -32.18
C ALA A 41 13.32 11.54 -31.77
N ALA A 42 12.94 10.39 -32.34
CA ALA A 42 11.68 9.70 -32.05
C ALA A 42 11.45 9.39 -30.55
N ALA A 43 12.53 9.19 -29.78
CA ALA A 43 12.46 8.90 -28.36
C ALA A 43 12.01 10.10 -27.50
N SER A 44 12.40 11.32 -27.88
CA SER A 44 12.04 12.57 -27.19
C SER A 44 10.93 13.36 -27.90
N ALA A 45 10.55 12.97 -29.12
CA ALA A 45 9.56 13.65 -29.93
C ALA A 45 8.15 13.63 -29.32
N PRO A 46 7.41 14.76 -29.39
CA PRO A 46 5.97 14.81 -29.12
C PRO A 46 5.16 13.97 -30.12
N ALA A 47 3.92 13.62 -29.77
CA ALA A 47 3.07 12.82 -30.65
C ALA A 47 2.80 13.48 -32.00
N LEU A 48 2.68 14.81 -32.03
CA LEU A 48 2.52 15.56 -33.28
C LEU A 48 3.75 15.41 -34.21
N VAL A 49 4.95 15.48 -33.64
CA VAL A 49 6.21 15.32 -34.42
C VAL A 49 6.41 13.86 -34.81
N GLN A 50 6.02 12.92 -33.96
CA GLN A 50 6.00 11.50 -34.30
C GLN A 50 5.05 11.20 -35.47
N LEU A 51 3.88 11.84 -35.51
CA LEU A 51 2.94 11.72 -36.62
C LEU A 51 3.49 12.32 -37.92
N LEU A 52 3.97 13.58 -37.86
CA LEU A 52 4.32 14.35 -39.04
C LEU A 52 5.69 14.01 -39.63
N TRP A 53 6.71 13.80 -38.78
CA TRP A 53 8.09 13.60 -39.24
C TRP A 53 8.51 12.13 -39.26
N HIS A 54 7.97 11.32 -38.34
CA HIS A 54 8.33 9.91 -38.21
C HIS A 54 7.27 8.96 -38.82
N GLY A 55 6.24 9.50 -39.47
CA GLY A 55 5.21 8.71 -40.16
C GLY A 55 4.38 7.80 -39.25
N ARG A 56 4.31 8.08 -37.94
CA ARG A 56 3.59 7.23 -36.97
C ARG A 56 2.08 7.46 -37.04
N LEU A 57 1.44 6.88 -38.06
CA LEU A 57 0.03 7.10 -38.42
C LEU A 57 -0.97 6.71 -37.31
N TRP A 58 -0.58 5.86 -36.36
CA TRP A 58 -1.40 5.54 -35.19
C TRP A 58 -1.55 6.72 -34.21
N PHE A 59 -1.00 7.91 -34.47
CA PHE A 59 -1.38 9.13 -33.74
C PHE A 59 -2.52 9.92 -34.42
N LEU A 60 -2.89 9.56 -35.65
CA LEU A 60 -3.94 10.25 -36.41
C LEU A 60 -5.32 10.18 -35.71
N PRO A 61 -5.79 9.02 -35.21
CA PRO A 61 -7.08 8.97 -34.52
C PRO A 61 -7.09 9.86 -33.26
N LEU A 62 -5.97 9.93 -32.53
CA LEU A 62 -5.85 10.80 -31.37
C LEU A 62 -5.91 12.29 -31.74
N LEU A 63 -5.29 12.69 -32.86
CA LEU A 63 -5.39 14.04 -33.40
C LEU A 63 -6.85 14.41 -33.72
N LEU A 64 -7.61 13.50 -34.34
CA LEU A 64 -9.02 13.70 -34.64
C LEU A 64 -9.86 13.87 -33.37
N VAL A 65 -9.59 13.07 -32.33
CA VAL A 65 -10.23 13.22 -31.01
C VAL A 65 -9.90 14.57 -30.39
N LEU A 66 -8.67 15.09 -30.52
CA LEU A 66 -8.28 16.40 -29.98
C LEU A 66 -8.88 17.59 -30.73
N LEU A 67 -9.16 17.44 -32.02
CA LEU A 67 -9.82 18.47 -32.84
C LEU A 67 -11.33 18.55 -32.56
N ALA A 68 -11.98 17.42 -32.25
CA ALA A 68 -13.43 17.33 -32.09
C ALA A 68 -14.03 18.32 -31.05
N PRO A 69 -13.43 18.56 -29.86
CA PRO A 69 -13.90 19.56 -28.90
C PRO A 69 -13.93 21.00 -29.42
N LEU A 70 -13.05 21.34 -30.36
CA LEU A 70 -12.91 22.71 -30.86
C LEU A 70 -14.18 23.18 -31.57
N ALA A 71 -14.88 22.28 -32.25
CA ALA A 71 -16.18 22.56 -32.90
C ALA A 71 -17.27 22.98 -31.89
N PHE A 72 -17.17 22.52 -30.64
CA PHE A 72 -18.13 22.82 -29.58
C PHE A 72 -17.74 24.02 -28.73
N LEU A 73 -16.48 24.45 -28.77
CA LEU A 73 -16.07 25.67 -28.10
C LEU A 73 -16.84 26.87 -28.65
N TRP A 74 -17.20 26.91 -29.94
CA TRP A 74 -17.74 28.11 -30.59
C TRP A 74 -19.25 28.28 -30.52
N ARG A 75 -19.98 27.30 -30.01
CA ARG A 75 -21.45 27.35 -29.90
C ARG A 75 -21.87 27.46 -28.43
N PRO A 76 -22.38 28.62 -27.97
CA PRO A 76 -22.87 28.74 -26.60
C PRO A 76 -24.07 27.82 -26.40
N ALA A 77 -23.95 26.88 -25.46
CA ALA A 77 -25.01 25.93 -25.13
C ALA A 77 -26.09 26.58 -24.23
N THR A 78 -26.86 27.51 -24.79
CA THR A 78 -27.92 28.25 -24.06
C THR A 78 -29.22 27.47 -23.97
N HIS A 79 -29.53 26.59 -24.94
CA HIS A 79 -30.75 25.77 -24.94
C HIS A 79 -30.56 24.39 -24.29
N PRO A 80 -31.57 23.83 -23.60
CA PRO A 80 -31.49 22.50 -22.96
C PRO A 80 -31.02 21.38 -23.89
N ASP A 81 -31.47 21.38 -25.15
CA ASP A 81 -31.08 20.38 -26.16
C ASP A 81 -29.65 20.53 -26.63
N SER A 82 -29.13 21.76 -26.65
CA SER A 82 -27.73 22.04 -26.96
C SER A 82 -26.83 21.52 -25.83
N ARG A 83 -27.23 21.72 -24.57
CA ARG A 83 -26.50 21.21 -23.40
C ARG A 83 -26.44 19.68 -23.39
N ARG A 84 -27.53 18.98 -23.71
CA ARG A 84 -27.55 17.51 -23.83
C ARG A 84 -26.64 16.99 -24.94
N ARG A 85 -26.64 17.65 -26.11
CA ARG A 85 -25.76 17.30 -27.23
C ARG A 85 -24.29 17.50 -26.88
N THR A 86 -23.94 18.64 -26.30
CA THR A 86 -22.58 18.91 -25.82
C THR A 86 -22.13 17.91 -24.76
N ALA A 87 -23.00 17.58 -23.79
CA ALA A 87 -22.70 16.58 -22.77
C ALA A 87 -22.34 15.21 -23.40
N ARG A 88 -23.16 14.74 -24.36
CA ARG A 88 -22.89 13.49 -25.08
C ARG A 88 -21.59 13.54 -25.89
N ALA A 89 -21.33 14.66 -26.57
CA ALA A 89 -20.11 14.85 -27.34
C ALA A 89 -18.86 14.80 -26.45
N LEU A 90 -18.85 15.52 -25.33
CA LEU A 90 -17.72 15.52 -24.39
C LEU A 90 -17.47 14.13 -23.78
N ILE A 91 -18.53 13.39 -23.44
CA ILE A 91 -18.43 12.01 -22.97
C ILE A 91 -17.79 11.13 -24.05
N ALA A 92 -18.31 11.19 -25.29
CA ALA A 92 -17.82 10.36 -26.39
C ALA A 92 -16.36 10.66 -26.72
N ILE A 93 -15.99 11.95 -26.80
CA ILE A 93 -14.62 12.38 -27.10
C ILE A 93 -13.66 11.95 -25.98
N GLY A 94 -14.00 12.25 -24.72
CA GLY A 94 -13.15 11.88 -23.57
C GLY A 94 -12.98 10.37 -23.44
N ALA A 95 -14.06 9.59 -23.60
CA ALA A 95 -14.01 8.13 -23.57
C ALA A 95 -13.21 7.56 -24.74
N ALA A 96 -13.41 8.05 -25.97
CA ALA A 96 -12.67 7.60 -27.14
C ALA A 96 -11.17 7.90 -27.01
N GLY A 97 -10.81 9.09 -26.53
CA GLY A 97 -9.41 9.48 -26.30
C GLY A 97 -8.72 8.58 -25.27
N LEU A 98 -9.37 8.34 -24.12
CA LEU A 98 -8.84 7.45 -23.10
C LEU A 98 -8.72 6.00 -23.59
N ALA A 99 -9.76 5.48 -24.25
CA ALA A 99 -9.75 4.13 -24.80
C ALA A 99 -8.65 3.95 -25.85
N TYR A 100 -8.42 4.96 -26.69
CA TYR A 100 -7.39 4.92 -27.71
C TYR A 100 -5.97 4.96 -27.13
N ILE A 101 -5.73 5.82 -26.13
CA ILE A 101 -4.44 5.86 -25.42
C ILE A 101 -4.16 4.52 -24.74
N ALA A 102 -5.17 3.93 -24.08
CA ALA A 102 -5.06 2.61 -23.48
C ALA A 102 -4.78 1.51 -24.53
N ALA A 103 -5.46 1.55 -25.68
CA ALA A 103 -5.23 0.61 -26.77
C ALA A 103 -3.79 0.68 -27.31
N ILE A 104 -3.25 1.88 -27.54
CA ILE A 104 -1.86 2.08 -27.96
C ILE A 104 -0.90 1.56 -26.88
N ALA A 105 -1.15 1.88 -25.61
CA ALA A 105 -0.31 1.45 -24.49
C ALA A 105 -0.28 -0.08 -24.32
N LEU A 106 -1.37 -0.77 -24.67
CA LEU A 106 -1.44 -2.24 -24.62
C LEU A 106 -0.89 -2.91 -25.88
N ALA A 107 -0.92 -2.20 -27.02
CA ALA A 107 -0.45 -2.68 -28.30
C ALA A 107 1.07 -2.57 -28.46
N ILE A 108 1.69 -1.56 -27.85
CA ILE A 108 3.13 -1.31 -27.95
C ILE A 108 3.82 -1.80 -26.66
N ASP A 109 4.67 -2.79 -26.80
CA ASP A 109 5.55 -3.31 -25.75
C ASP A 109 6.98 -2.79 -25.93
N ILE A 110 7.87 -3.07 -24.97
CA ILE A 110 9.29 -2.66 -25.01
C ILE A 110 9.98 -3.24 -26.26
N GLU A 111 9.56 -4.42 -26.71
CA GLU A 111 10.14 -5.11 -27.87
C GLU A 111 9.47 -4.75 -29.21
N GLY A 112 8.40 -3.95 -29.20
CA GLY A 112 7.63 -3.57 -30.40
C GLY A 112 6.15 -3.90 -30.28
N TRP A 113 5.49 -4.21 -31.40
CA TRP A 113 4.06 -4.55 -31.38
C TRP A 113 3.80 -5.88 -30.67
N ARG A 114 2.83 -5.89 -29.76
CA ARG A 114 2.35 -7.10 -29.10
C ARG A 114 1.65 -8.06 -30.06
N TRP A 115 0.92 -7.50 -31.02
CA TRP A 115 0.16 -8.25 -32.02
C TRP A 115 0.83 -8.13 -33.38
N ARG A 116 1.06 -9.27 -34.04
CA ARG A 116 1.84 -9.34 -35.28
C ARG A 116 1.12 -8.65 -36.44
N GLU A 117 -0.20 -8.62 -36.41
CA GLU A 117 -1.08 -7.94 -37.36
C GLU A 117 -0.87 -6.42 -37.36
N LEU A 118 -0.45 -5.85 -36.24
CA LEU A 118 -0.11 -4.42 -36.18
C LEU A 118 1.25 -4.13 -36.78
N ALA A 119 2.20 -5.06 -36.67
CA ALA A 119 3.49 -4.94 -37.34
C ALA A 119 3.33 -4.98 -38.87
N THR A 120 2.39 -5.78 -39.39
CA THR A 120 2.09 -5.80 -40.83
C THR A 120 1.34 -4.54 -41.29
N ALA A 121 0.44 -3.99 -40.47
CA ALA A 121 -0.34 -2.80 -40.82
C ALA A 121 0.44 -1.48 -40.68
N PHE A 122 1.32 -1.36 -39.69
CA PHE A 122 1.98 -0.10 -39.33
C PHE A 122 3.52 -0.15 -39.41
N GLY A 123 4.10 -1.28 -39.85
CA GLY A 123 5.54 -1.48 -39.90
C GLY A 123 6.15 -1.90 -38.55
N GLU A 124 7.38 -2.40 -38.57
CA GLU A 124 8.09 -2.79 -37.35
C GLU A 124 8.53 -1.57 -36.53
N LEU A 125 8.38 -1.67 -35.20
CA LEU A 125 8.83 -0.65 -34.27
C LEU A 125 10.27 -0.92 -33.83
N PRO A 126 11.08 0.14 -33.56
CA PRO A 126 12.40 -0.03 -32.97
C PRO A 126 12.33 -0.76 -31.62
N ARG A 127 13.23 -1.73 -31.40
CA ARG A 127 13.38 -2.39 -30.10
C ARG A 127 13.78 -1.35 -29.04
N ARG A 128 13.17 -1.43 -27.85
CA ARG A 128 13.33 -0.54 -26.68
C ARG A 128 12.56 0.79 -26.73
N GLN A 129 11.38 0.81 -27.35
CA GLN A 129 10.48 1.95 -27.12
C GLN A 129 10.03 1.95 -25.65
N GLN A 130 10.24 3.07 -24.95
CA GLN A 130 9.80 3.21 -23.58
C GLN A 130 8.27 3.38 -23.51
N GLY A 131 7.70 3.16 -22.31
CA GLY A 131 6.27 3.34 -22.06
C GLY A 131 5.79 4.78 -22.27
N LEU A 132 4.55 5.06 -21.90
CA LEU A 132 3.97 6.41 -22.05
C LEU A 132 4.68 7.46 -21.19
N GLY A 133 4.96 8.63 -21.77
CA GLY A 133 5.60 9.78 -21.13
C GLY A 133 4.62 10.89 -20.72
N TYR A 134 5.16 12.07 -20.40
CA TYR A 134 4.37 13.20 -19.91
C TYR A 134 3.38 13.76 -20.93
N GLY A 135 3.69 13.66 -22.24
CA GLY A 135 2.76 14.06 -23.29
C GLY A 135 1.47 13.24 -23.26
N ALA A 136 1.60 11.92 -23.17
CA ALA A 136 0.46 11.01 -23.04
C ALA A 136 -0.30 11.22 -21.73
N LEU A 137 0.40 11.45 -20.61
CA LEU A 137 -0.22 11.75 -19.31
C LEU A 137 -1.13 12.98 -19.38
N PHE A 138 -0.65 14.07 -19.99
CA PHE A 138 -1.41 15.33 -20.06
C PHE A 138 -2.63 15.21 -20.97
N VAL A 139 -2.49 14.52 -22.11
CA VAL A 139 -3.63 14.22 -22.98
C VAL A 139 -4.64 13.34 -22.27
N ALA A 140 -4.22 12.26 -21.60
CA ALA A 140 -5.10 11.37 -20.85
C ALA A 140 -5.84 12.11 -19.73
N ALA A 141 -5.14 12.93 -18.95
CA ALA A 141 -5.74 13.76 -17.89
C ALA A 141 -6.80 14.71 -18.45
N ALA A 142 -6.51 15.39 -19.57
CA ALA A 142 -7.48 16.27 -20.21
C ALA A 142 -8.71 15.50 -20.73
N MET A 143 -8.52 14.34 -21.37
CA MET A 143 -9.62 13.51 -21.86
C MET A 143 -10.51 13.00 -20.71
N LEU A 144 -9.90 12.64 -19.57
CA LEU A 144 -10.63 12.27 -18.36
C LEU A 144 -11.47 13.43 -17.83
N VAL A 145 -10.92 14.65 -17.79
CA VAL A 145 -11.68 15.83 -17.38
C VAL A 145 -12.83 16.13 -18.35
N LEU A 146 -12.63 16.01 -19.66
CA LEU A 146 -13.72 16.18 -20.65
C LEU A 146 -14.84 15.16 -20.42
N LEU A 147 -14.48 13.89 -20.20
CA LEU A 147 -15.42 12.83 -19.88
C LEU A 147 -16.24 13.16 -18.62
N CYS A 148 -15.57 13.53 -17.52
CA CYS A 148 -16.20 13.86 -16.24
C CYS A 148 -17.08 15.10 -16.34
N HIS A 149 -16.63 16.14 -17.05
CA HIS A 149 -17.42 17.35 -17.28
C HIS A 149 -18.66 17.06 -18.13
N GLY A 150 -18.55 16.18 -19.13
CA GLY A 150 -19.69 15.70 -19.91
C GLY A 150 -20.70 14.93 -19.06
N LEU A 151 -20.23 14.07 -18.13
CA LEU A 151 -21.10 13.35 -17.18
C LEU A 151 -21.83 14.33 -16.24
N ALA A 152 -21.13 15.32 -15.69
CA ALA A 152 -21.72 16.37 -14.86
C ALA A 152 -22.78 17.16 -15.66
N LEU A 153 -22.50 17.54 -16.91
CA LEU A 153 -23.48 18.22 -17.76
C LEU A 153 -24.73 17.38 -18.08
N LYS A 154 -24.59 16.04 -18.08
CA LYS A 154 -25.71 15.09 -18.22
C LYS A 154 -26.57 14.97 -16.95
N GLY A 155 -26.13 15.55 -15.83
CA GLY A 155 -26.85 15.56 -14.55
C GLY A 155 -26.31 14.56 -13.51
N TRP A 156 -25.19 13.88 -13.79
CA TRP A 156 -24.56 13.00 -12.80
C TRP A 156 -24.02 13.83 -11.62
N VAL A 157 -24.07 13.27 -10.41
CA VAL A 157 -23.54 13.90 -9.20
C VAL A 157 -24.07 15.34 -9.01
N ARG A 158 -25.39 15.51 -9.20
CA ARG A 158 -26.09 16.82 -9.15
C ARG A 158 -25.55 17.88 -10.13
N GLY A 159 -24.80 17.45 -11.14
CA GLY A 159 -24.17 18.31 -12.12
C GLY A 159 -22.89 19.00 -11.65
N ASP A 160 -22.31 18.56 -10.53
CA ASP A 160 -21.05 19.11 -10.02
C ASP A 160 -19.85 18.53 -10.79
N ALA A 161 -19.19 19.39 -11.57
CA ALA A 161 -18.03 19.02 -12.37
C ALA A 161 -16.78 18.72 -11.54
N PHE A 162 -16.63 19.34 -10.36
CA PHE A 162 -15.51 19.08 -9.47
C PHE A 162 -15.65 17.69 -8.86
N VAL A 163 -16.83 17.37 -8.32
CA VAL A 163 -17.07 16.05 -7.70
C VAL A 163 -17.03 14.94 -8.76
N ALA A 164 -17.62 15.14 -9.93
CA ALA A 164 -17.52 14.18 -11.04
C ALA A 164 -16.06 13.96 -11.48
N GLY A 165 -15.27 15.05 -11.56
CA GLY A 165 -13.84 14.99 -11.88
C GLY A 165 -13.02 14.26 -10.83
N ALA A 166 -13.28 14.51 -9.54
CA ALA A 166 -12.63 13.84 -8.43
C ALA A 166 -12.94 12.32 -8.43
N ILE A 167 -14.20 11.93 -8.62
CA ILE A 167 -14.59 10.52 -8.76
C ILE A 167 -13.87 9.88 -9.97
N GLY A 168 -13.89 10.55 -11.12
CA GLY A 168 -13.22 10.04 -12.33
C GLY A 168 -11.71 9.88 -12.16
N ALA A 169 -11.05 10.86 -11.54
CA ALA A 169 -9.62 10.78 -11.19
C ALA A 169 -9.35 9.62 -10.24
N SER A 170 -10.18 9.44 -9.20
CA SER A 170 -10.00 8.32 -8.27
C SER A 170 -10.18 6.96 -8.94
N VAL A 171 -11.20 6.80 -9.78
CA VAL A 171 -11.43 5.58 -10.55
C VAL A 171 -10.28 5.32 -11.52
N ALA A 172 -9.77 6.35 -12.20
CA ALA A 172 -8.65 6.21 -13.12
C ALA A 172 -7.35 5.80 -12.40
N LEU A 173 -7.04 6.41 -11.26
CA LEU A 173 -5.86 6.07 -10.47
C LEU A 173 -5.93 4.64 -9.92
N VAL A 174 -7.05 4.25 -9.31
CA VAL A 174 -7.26 2.88 -8.82
C VAL A 174 -7.25 1.89 -9.98
N GLY A 175 -7.88 2.24 -11.10
CA GLY A 175 -7.89 1.44 -12.32
C GLY A 175 -6.47 1.19 -12.87
N LEU A 176 -5.68 2.24 -13.00
CA LEU A 176 -4.35 2.18 -13.63
C LEU A 176 -3.27 1.59 -12.70
N PHE A 177 -3.23 1.99 -11.43
CA PHE A 177 -2.16 1.62 -10.51
C PHE A 177 -2.46 0.40 -9.65
N THR A 178 -3.74 0.00 -9.52
CA THR A 178 -4.13 -1.16 -8.72
C THR A 178 -4.77 -2.24 -9.58
N LEU A 179 -5.88 -1.94 -10.27
CA LEU A 179 -6.64 -2.96 -10.99
C LEU A 179 -5.89 -3.47 -12.23
N TYR A 180 -5.18 -2.60 -12.95
CA TYR A 180 -4.46 -3.01 -14.16
C TYR A 180 -3.31 -3.98 -13.86
N PRO A 181 -2.36 -3.70 -12.94
CA PRO A 181 -1.33 -4.67 -12.58
C PRO A 181 -1.90 -5.98 -12.04
N LEU A 182 -2.94 -5.92 -11.20
CA LEU A 182 -3.63 -7.12 -10.71
C LEU A 182 -4.27 -7.92 -11.83
N SER A 183 -4.93 -7.26 -12.80
CA SER A 183 -5.52 -7.94 -13.96
C SER A 183 -4.45 -8.61 -14.82
N ARG A 184 -3.30 -7.96 -15.03
CA ARG A 184 -2.16 -8.52 -15.77
C ARG A 184 -1.60 -9.74 -15.06
N LEU A 185 -1.44 -9.66 -13.74
CA LEU A 185 -1.05 -10.80 -12.92
C LEU A 185 -2.07 -11.94 -13.07
N PHE A 186 -3.37 -11.69 -12.93
CA PHE A 186 -4.38 -12.74 -13.02
C PHE A 186 -4.46 -13.40 -14.40
N LEU A 187 -4.19 -12.66 -15.48
CA LEU A 187 -4.09 -13.25 -16.82
C LEU A 187 -2.98 -14.31 -16.89
N HIS A 188 -1.83 -14.11 -16.23
CA HIS A 188 -0.76 -15.11 -16.20
C HIS A 188 -1.17 -16.40 -15.51
N ALA A 189 -2.17 -16.39 -14.61
CA ALA A 189 -2.69 -17.62 -14.01
C ALA A 189 -3.28 -18.59 -15.05
N PHE A 190 -3.82 -18.05 -16.15
CA PHE A 190 -4.41 -18.81 -17.25
C PHE A 190 -3.40 -19.21 -18.33
N LEU A 191 -2.15 -18.75 -18.26
CA LEU A 191 -1.14 -19.05 -19.28
C LEU A 191 -0.29 -20.26 -18.90
N ASP A 192 -0.03 -21.14 -19.85
CA ASP A 192 0.96 -22.22 -19.73
C ASP A 192 2.41 -21.69 -19.91
N SER A 193 3.40 -22.56 -19.77
CA SER A 193 4.82 -22.21 -19.94
C SER A 193 5.17 -21.76 -21.37
N ALA A 194 4.32 -22.06 -22.36
CA ALA A 194 4.47 -21.64 -23.75
C ALA A 194 3.70 -20.34 -24.06
N GLY A 195 2.97 -19.78 -23.09
CA GLY A 195 2.18 -18.57 -23.24
C GLY A 195 0.78 -18.77 -23.82
N ASN A 196 0.29 -20.02 -23.93
CA ASN A 196 -1.07 -20.32 -24.39
C ASN A 196 -2.06 -20.32 -23.23
N LEU A 197 -3.31 -19.95 -23.51
CA LEU A 197 -4.40 -20.07 -22.54
C LEU A 197 -4.69 -21.55 -22.26
N SER A 198 -4.53 -21.96 -21.00
CA SER A 198 -4.69 -23.34 -20.55
C SER A 198 -5.42 -23.41 -19.21
N LEU A 199 -6.67 -23.85 -19.26
CA LEU A 199 -7.47 -24.09 -18.04
C LEU A 199 -6.93 -25.27 -17.23
N THR A 200 -6.33 -26.26 -17.89
CA THR A 200 -5.72 -27.42 -17.21
C THR A 200 -4.50 -27.02 -16.41
N ALA A 201 -3.67 -26.12 -16.92
CA ALA A 201 -2.53 -25.57 -16.16
C ALA A 201 -2.99 -24.79 -14.92
N LEU A 202 -4.05 -23.99 -15.06
CA LEU A 202 -4.67 -23.30 -13.92
C LEU A 202 -5.16 -24.29 -12.86
N LEU A 203 -5.95 -25.30 -13.26
CA LEU A 203 -6.50 -26.29 -12.34
C LEU A 203 -5.40 -27.13 -11.67
N ALA A 204 -4.35 -27.50 -12.38
CA ALA A 204 -3.22 -28.25 -11.83
C ALA A 204 -2.44 -27.42 -10.77
N ARG A 205 -2.22 -26.12 -11.04
CA ARG A 205 -1.59 -25.21 -10.08
C ARG A 205 -2.48 -24.97 -8.87
N LEU A 206 -3.78 -24.77 -9.08
CA LEU A 206 -4.76 -24.58 -8.01
C LEU A 206 -4.88 -25.83 -7.13
N ALA A 207 -5.03 -27.03 -7.70
CA ALA A 207 -5.21 -28.27 -6.96
C ALA A 207 -3.90 -28.88 -6.42
N SER A 208 -2.79 -28.15 -6.47
CA SER A 208 -1.49 -28.65 -6.02
C SER A 208 -1.52 -28.98 -4.52
N SER A 209 -1.00 -30.16 -4.16
CA SER A 209 -0.84 -30.57 -2.77
C SER A 209 0.08 -29.64 -1.97
N LYS A 210 1.01 -28.93 -2.63
CA LYS A 210 1.85 -27.92 -1.98
C LYS A 210 1.03 -26.69 -1.52
N VAL A 211 -0.12 -26.44 -2.12
CA VAL A 211 -1.04 -25.35 -1.77
C VAL A 211 -1.98 -25.78 -0.64
N TRP A 212 -2.67 -26.92 -0.82
CA TRP A 212 -3.79 -27.35 0.04
C TRP A 212 -3.51 -28.56 0.94
N GLY A 213 -2.33 -29.18 0.83
CA GLY A 213 -1.95 -30.31 1.67
C GLY A 213 -1.90 -29.93 3.15
N TYR A 214 -1.70 -30.93 4.01
CA TYR A 214 -1.66 -30.73 5.47
C TYR A 214 -0.61 -29.70 5.89
N ASP A 215 0.60 -29.78 5.33
CA ASP A 215 1.67 -28.77 5.48
C ASP A 215 1.66 -27.74 4.33
N GLY A 216 0.49 -27.51 3.75
CA GLY A 216 0.29 -26.63 2.60
C GLY A 216 0.50 -25.16 2.98
N ILE A 217 0.94 -24.38 1.99
CA ILE A 217 1.26 -22.95 2.16
C ILE A 217 0.03 -22.16 2.66
N VAL A 218 -1.19 -22.55 2.27
CA VAL A 218 -2.43 -21.91 2.75
C VAL A 218 -2.59 -22.08 4.26
N TRP A 219 -2.39 -23.28 4.79
CA TRP A 219 -2.52 -23.54 6.22
C TRP A 219 -1.43 -22.88 7.05
N ASN A 220 -0.19 -22.88 6.59
CA ASN A 220 0.89 -22.11 7.23
C ASN A 220 0.52 -20.62 7.33
N THR A 221 -0.03 -20.05 6.25
CA THR A 221 -0.43 -18.64 6.21
C THR A 221 -1.61 -18.35 7.15
N MET A 222 -2.65 -19.20 7.14
CA MET A 222 -3.82 -19.02 8.01
C MET A 222 -3.47 -19.21 9.48
N GLN A 223 -2.68 -20.24 9.82
CA GLN A 223 -2.25 -20.50 11.19
C GLN A 223 -1.41 -19.34 11.72
N LEU A 224 -0.40 -18.90 10.95
CA LEU A 224 0.42 -17.76 11.31
C LEU A 224 -0.44 -16.51 11.52
N GLY A 225 -1.32 -16.21 10.56
CA GLY A 225 -2.18 -15.04 10.66
C GLY A 225 -3.13 -15.08 11.85
N LEU A 226 -3.73 -16.23 12.16
CA LEU A 226 -4.62 -16.39 13.31
C LEU A 226 -3.86 -16.19 14.64
N MET A 227 -2.66 -16.77 14.75
CA MET A 227 -1.80 -16.62 15.92
C MET A 227 -1.33 -15.17 16.11
N THR A 228 -0.89 -14.53 15.02
CA THR A 228 -0.45 -13.13 15.01
C THR A 228 -1.59 -12.19 15.35
N ALA A 229 -2.75 -12.33 14.69
CA ALA A 229 -3.91 -11.48 14.94
C ALA A 229 -4.42 -11.59 16.37
N SER A 230 -4.47 -12.80 16.92
CA SER A 230 -4.87 -13.02 18.31
C SER A 230 -3.90 -12.35 19.28
N ALA A 231 -2.59 -12.60 19.12
CA ALA A 231 -1.57 -12.09 20.02
C ALA A 231 -1.44 -10.56 19.95
N ALA A 232 -1.36 -9.99 18.75
CA ALA A 232 -1.21 -8.55 18.55
C ALA A 232 -2.48 -7.79 18.97
N THR A 233 -3.68 -8.33 18.75
CA THR A 233 -4.92 -7.70 19.22
C THR A 233 -5.04 -7.75 20.73
N LEU A 234 -4.69 -8.87 21.36
CA LEU A 234 -4.68 -9.00 22.81
C LEU A 234 -3.70 -7.99 23.43
N LEU A 235 -2.48 -7.90 22.91
CA LEU A 235 -1.48 -6.95 23.38
C LEU A 235 -1.91 -5.51 23.14
N GLY A 236 -2.41 -5.19 21.95
CA GLY A 236 -2.95 -3.87 21.63
C GLY A 236 -4.08 -3.46 22.58
N PHE A 237 -4.98 -4.39 22.90
CA PHE A 237 -6.03 -4.20 23.90
C PHE A 237 -5.47 -3.96 25.30
N CYS A 238 -4.47 -4.73 25.76
CA CYS A 238 -3.80 -4.49 27.03
C CYS A 238 -3.13 -3.11 27.09
N PHE A 239 -2.41 -2.71 26.04
CA PHE A 239 -1.80 -1.37 25.95
C PHE A 239 -2.87 -0.27 26.03
N VAL A 240 -3.97 -0.40 25.30
CA VAL A 240 -5.06 0.57 25.34
C VAL A 240 -5.68 0.68 26.72
N LEU A 241 -5.94 -0.44 27.41
CA LEU A 241 -6.51 -0.42 28.76
C LEU A 241 -5.58 0.28 29.76
N ILE A 242 -4.27 0.00 29.73
CA ILE A 242 -3.31 0.67 30.61
C ILE A 242 -3.26 2.16 30.29
N VAL A 243 -3.09 2.52 29.02
CA VAL A 243 -2.92 3.91 28.59
C VAL A 243 -4.18 4.74 28.85
N THR A 244 -5.36 4.22 28.55
CA THR A 244 -6.61 5.02 28.55
C THR A 244 -7.41 4.91 29.84
N ARG A 245 -7.24 3.83 30.62
CA ARG A 245 -8.09 3.51 31.78
C ARG A 245 -7.33 3.37 33.12
N THR A 246 -6.03 3.61 33.16
CA THR A 246 -5.25 3.61 34.41
C THR A 246 -4.46 4.90 34.62
N GLN A 247 -4.03 5.15 35.86
CA GLN A 247 -3.16 6.28 36.25
C GLN A 247 -1.67 5.93 36.09
N PHE A 248 -1.30 5.25 35.01
CA PHE A 248 0.08 4.80 34.80
C PHE A 248 1.02 6.00 34.59
N ARG A 249 2.00 6.18 35.48
CA ARG A 249 2.90 7.35 35.51
C ARG A 249 3.64 7.59 34.20
N ALA A 250 4.05 6.53 33.51
CA ALA A 250 4.79 6.60 32.24
C ALA A 250 3.88 6.38 31.01
N ARG A 251 2.60 6.78 31.07
CA ARG A 251 1.60 6.61 29.99
C ARG A 251 2.11 7.06 28.62
N ARG A 252 2.77 8.23 28.55
CA ARG A 252 3.28 8.79 27.30
C ARG A 252 4.37 7.90 26.70
N LEU A 253 5.29 7.42 27.52
CA LEU A 253 6.34 6.50 27.10
C LEU A 253 5.75 5.18 26.61
N LEU A 254 4.81 4.60 27.37
CA LEU A 254 4.14 3.37 26.98
C LEU A 254 3.41 3.52 25.63
N SER A 255 2.71 4.65 25.43
CA SER A 255 2.03 4.95 24.17
C SER A 255 3.01 5.04 22.99
N ILE A 256 4.18 5.67 23.18
CA ILE A 256 5.23 5.75 22.15
C ILE A 256 5.77 4.35 21.85
N LEU A 257 6.08 3.55 22.86
CA LEU A 257 6.58 2.19 22.71
C LEU A 257 5.56 1.27 22.00
N SER A 258 4.26 1.49 22.20
CA SER A 258 3.20 0.76 21.49
C SER A 258 3.12 1.10 20.00
N ILE A 259 3.61 2.26 19.57
CA ILE A 259 3.54 2.72 18.17
C ILE A 259 4.88 2.47 17.44
N LEU A 260 6.00 2.56 18.17
CA LEU A 260 7.35 2.53 17.62
C LEU A 260 7.64 1.37 16.63
N PRO A 261 7.19 0.12 16.88
CA PRO A 261 7.37 -1.00 15.95
C PRO A 261 6.82 -0.77 14.54
N MET A 262 5.74 0.01 14.41
CA MET A 262 5.12 0.31 13.11
C MET A 262 5.94 1.28 12.26
N ILE A 263 6.72 2.15 12.91
CA ILE A 263 7.55 3.16 12.23
C ILE A 263 8.78 2.48 11.60
N THR A 264 9.21 1.37 12.19
CA THR A 264 10.42 0.65 11.78
C THR A 264 10.09 -0.31 10.63
N PRO A 265 10.92 -0.40 9.57
CA PRO A 265 10.71 -1.36 8.51
C PRO A 265 10.61 -2.79 9.09
N PRO A 266 9.66 -3.64 8.65
CA PRO A 266 9.42 -4.96 9.25
C PRO A 266 10.68 -5.84 9.31
N PHE A 267 11.51 -5.77 8.28
CA PHE A 267 12.79 -6.49 8.19
C PHE A 267 13.74 -6.23 9.38
N VAL A 268 13.75 -5.01 9.92
CA VAL A 268 14.67 -4.65 11.02
C VAL A 268 14.29 -5.38 12.30
N ILE A 269 13.00 -5.58 12.58
CA ILE A 269 12.54 -6.37 13.73
C ILE A 269 12.99 -7.83 13.57
N GLY A 270 12.82 -8.40 12.37
CA GLY A 270 13.27 -9.75 12.07
C GLY A 270 14.78 -9.94 12.29
N LEU A 271 15.60 -9.01 11.80
CA LEU A 271 17.04 -9.01 12.06
C LEU A 271 17.36 -8.89 13.56
N ALA A 272 16.72 -7.97 14.28
CA ALA A 272 16.98 -7.77 15.70
C ALA A 272 16.65 -9.02 16.52
N LEU A 273 15.59 -9.75 16.15
CA LEU A 273 15.28 -11.04 16.76
C LEU A 273 16.33 -12.11 16.43
N ILE A 274 16.92 -12.10 15.24
CA ILE A 274 18.07 -12.97 14.92
C ILE A 274 19.28 -12.60 15.79
N LEU A 275 19.57 -11.32 15.98
CA LEU A 275 20.68 -10.86 16.81
C LEU A 275 20.47 -11.18 18.30
N LEU A 276 19.22 -11.22 18.76
CA LEU A 276 18.87 -11.53 20.15
C LEU A 276 18.74 -13.03 20.41
N PHE A 277 18.01 -13.76 19.56
CA PHE A 277 17.58 -15.15 19.78
C PHE A 277 18.10 -16.14 18.73
N GLY A 278 18.89 -15.70 17.75
CA GLY A 278 19.57 -16.59 16.81
C GLY A 278 20.62 -17.48 17.50
N ARG A 279 21.22 -18.41 16.76
CA ARG A 279 22.18 -19.38 17.34
C ARG A 279 23.32 -18.71 18.11
N SER A 280 23.85 -17.61 17.59
CA SER A 280 24.88 -16.77 18.24
C SER A 280 24.30 -15.48 18.82
N GLY A 281 22.99 -15.48 19.13
CA GLY A 281 22.29 -14.32 19.63
C GLY A 281 22.59 -14.05 21.11
N ALA A 282 22.49 -12.79 21.52
CA ALA A 282 22.87 -12.35 22.86
C ALA A 282 22.13 -13.12 23.99
N MET A 283 20.84 -13.41 23.80
CA MET A 283 20.06 -14.17 24.79
C MET A 283 20.48 -15.63 24.84
N ASN A 284 20.70 -16.28 23.70
CA ASN A 284 21.13 -17.68 23.69
C ASN A 284 22.54 -17.84 24.28
N ALA A 285 23.45 -16.90 24.01
CA ALA A 285 24.77 -16.87 24.63
C ALA A 285 24.69 -16.67 26.16
N LEU A 286 23.79 -15.79 26.62
CA LEU A 286 23.54 -15.59 28.05
C LEU A 286 22.99 -16.87 28.71
N LEU A 287 22.02 -17.55 28.07
CA LEU A 287 21.44 -18.79 28.57
C LEU A 287 22.44 -19.95 28.61
N GLU A 288 23.32 -20.04 27.60
CA GLU A 288 24.42 -21.00 27.59
C GLU A 288 25.40 -20.74 28.73
N TRP A 289 25.81 -19.49 28.92
CA TRP A 289 26.73 -19.10 29.99
C TRP A 289 26.13 -19.26 31.39
N SER A 290 24.88 -18.88 31.60
CA SER A 290 24.23 -18.91 32.93
C SER A 290 23.69 -20.28 33.32
N PHE A 291 23.20 -21.07 32.36
CA PHE A 291 22.46 -22.31 32.64
C PHE A 291 22.99 -23.54 31.89
N GLY A 292 24.06 -23.41 31.09
CA GLY A 292 24.59 -24.51 30.28
C GLY A 292 23.66 -24.96 29.16
N LEU A 293 22.67 -24.15 28.80
CA LEU A 293 21.69 -24.48 27.76
C LEU A 293 22.29 -24.33 26.37
N ARG A 294 22.34 -25.42 25.60
CA ARG A 294 22.90 -25.41 24.25
C ARG A 294 22.08 -24.47 23.33
N PRO A 295 22.71 -23.53 22.61
CA PRO A 295 22.01 -22.66 21.68
C PRO A 295 21.29 -23.44 20.57
N THR A 296 20.00 -23.17 20.39
CA THR A 296 19.18 -23.77 19.32
C THR A 296 18.75 -22.72 18.29
N ARG A 297 18.19 -23.19 17.17
CA ARG A 297 17.70 -22.35 16.06
C ARG A 297 16.19 -22.10 16.14
N TRP A 298 15.63 -22.10 17.35
CA TRP A 298 14.18 -22.07 17.59
C TRP A 298 13.48 -20.81 17.05
N ILE A 299 14.21 -19.69 16.90
CA ILE A 299 13.67 -18.46 16.34
C ILE A 299 13.37 -18.57 14.84
N TYR A 300 13.93 -19.55 14.12
CA TYR A 300 13.60 -19.75 12.71
C TYR A 300 12.37 -20.66 12.59
N GLY A 301 11.47 -20.36 11.65
CA GLY A 301 10.18 -21.04 11.51
C GLY A 301 9.03 -20.21 12.07
N LEU A 302 7.91 -20.90 12.33
CA LEU A 302 6.70 -20.31 12.88
C LEU A 302 6.94 -19.43 14.13
N PRO A 303 7.76 -19.82 15.14
CA PRO A 303 7.88 -19.05 16.36
C PRO A 303 8.46 -17.65 16.15
N GLY A 304 9.54 -17.50 15.37
CA GLY A 304 10.12 -16.18 15.15
C GLY A 304 9.31 -15.32 14.20
N VAL A 305 8.72 -15.89 13.16
CA VAL A 305 7.83 -15.13 12.26
C VAL A 305 6.62 -14.61 13.04
N TRP A 306 5.99 -15.46 13.86
CA TRP A 306 4.90 -15.05 14.74
C TRP A 306 5.32 -13.97 15.74
N LEU A 307 6.47 -14.10 16.40
CA LEU A 307 6.99 -13.11 17.34
C LEU A 307 7.26 -11.76 16.65
N ALA A 308 7.92 -11.79 15.50
CA ALA A 308 8.23 -10.61 14.70
C ALA A 308 6.96 -9.88 14.25
N GLN A 309 6.00 -10.62 13.68
CA GLN A 309 4.73 -10.04 13.25
C GLN A 309 3.90 -9.53 14.42
N THR A 310 3.89 -10.23 15.56
CA THR A 310 3.18 -9.75 16.75
C THR A 310 3.75 -8.41 17.21
N LEU A 311 5.08 -8.26 17.23
CA LEU A 311 5.74 -6.99 17.55
C LEU A 311 5.39 -5.89 16.54
N ALA A 312 5.49 -6.21 15.25
CA ALA A 312 5.25 -5.26 14.16
C ALA A 312 3.78 -4.81 14.05
N LEU A 313 2.82 -5.69 14.34
CA LEU A 313 1.38 -5.47 14.11
C LEU A 313 0.57 -5.14 15.37
N THR A 314 1.12 -5.31 16.57
CA THR A 314 0.50 -4.78 17.82
C THR A 314 0.13 -3.29 17.73
N PRO A 315 0.97 -2.40 17.15
CA PRO A 315 0.63 -0.99 16.97
C PRO A 315 -0.68 -0.76 16.19
N VAL A 316 -0.95 -1.58 15.18
CA VAL A 316 -2.16 -1.48 14.35
C VAL A 316 -3.40 -1.73 15.21
N ALA A 317 -3.39 -2.80 16.01
CA ALA A 317 -4.48 -3.07 16.96
C ALA A 317 -4.63 -1.96 18.00
N TYR A 318 -3.51 -1.46 18.56
CA TYR A 318 -3.52 -0.37 19.52
C TYR A 318 -4.16 0.91 18.95
N LEU A 319 -3.79 1.32 17.73
CA LEU A 319 -4.32 2.53 17.09
C LEU A 319 -5.82 2.43 16.76
N VAL A 320 -6.31 1.25 16.38
CA VAL A 320 -7.74 1.02 16.18
C VAL A 320 -8.48 1.08 17.51
N LEU A 321 -7.95 0.41 18.54
CA LEU A 321 -8.62 0.27 19.82
C LEU A 321 -8.59 1.53 20.68
N VAL A 322 -7.57 2.40 20.54
CA VAL A 322 -7.48 3.63 21.34
C VAL A 322 -8.62 4.59 21.01
N GLY A 323 -8.94 4.78 19.72
CA GLY A 323 -10.06 5.62 19.30
C GLY A 323 -11.42 5.09 19.78
N ILE A 324 -11.57 3.77 19.84
CA ILE A 324 -12.79 3.12 20.36
C ILE A 324 -12.88 3.28 21.87
N ALA A 325 -11.78 3.05 22.60
CA ALA A 325 -11.74 3.19 24.05
C ALA A 325 -12.01 4.63 24.51
N GLU A 326 -11.53 5.61 23.76
CA GLU A 326 -11.75 7.04 24.01
C GLU A 326 -13.15 7.51 23.61
N GLY A 327 -13.77 6.87 22.61
CA GLY A 327 -15.12 7.18 22.14
C GLY A 327 -16.25 6.62 23.02
N ILE A 328 -15.95 5.83 24.06
CA ILE A 328 -16.94 5.35 25.03
C ILE A 328 -17.21 6.43 26.07
N SER A 329 -18.45 6.91 26.11
CA SER A 329 -18.93 7.90 27.08
C SER A 329 -18.70 7.45 28.53
N PRO A 330 -17.97 8.23 29.36
CA PRO A 330 -17.82 7.94 30.79
C PRO A 330 -19.15 7.89 31.54
N ALA A 331 -20.18 8.62 31.09
CA ALA A 331 -21.49 8.68 31.75
C ALA A 331 -22.18 7.31 31.84
N LEU A 332 -21.93 6.40 30.89
CA LEU A 332 -22.45 5.03 30.95
C LEU A 332 -21.86 4.24 32.12
N GLU A 333 -20.56 4.44 32.40
CA GLU A 333 -19.89 3.79 33.52
C GLU A 333 -20.31 4.41 34.85
N GLU A 334 -20.46 5.74 34.91
CA GLU A 334 -20.99 6.43 36.09
C GLU A 334 -22.40 5.99 36.45
N ALA A 335 -23.29 5.86 35.46
CA ALA A 335 -24.65 5.37 35.67
C ALA A 335 -24.66 3.96 36.29
N ALA A 336 -23.74 3.09 35.86
CA ALA A 336 -23.57 1.76 36.46
C ALA A 336 -23.10 1.85 37.91
N GLN A 337 -22.18 2.77 38.21
CA GLN A 337 -21.71 3.02 39.58
C GLN A 337 -22.84 3.57 40.48
N THR A 338 -23.73 4.44 39.98
CA THR A 338 -24.93 4.90 40.72
C THR A 338 -25.86 3.74 41.06
N LEU A 339 -25.93 2.72 40.21
CA LEU A 339 -26.64 1.45 40.47
C LEU A 339 -25.83 0.46 41.33
N ARG A 340 -24.73 0.92 41.96
CA ARG A 340 -23.82 0.12 42.81
C ARG A 340 -23.16 -1.06 42.08
N ALA A 341 -22.97 -0.97 40.76
CA ALA A 341 -22.20 -1.97 40.03
C ALA A 341 -20.71 -1.90 40.43
N SER A 342 -20.11 -3.04 40.76
CA SER A 342 -18.66 -3.09 41.01
C SER A 342 -17.86 -2.73 39.75
N PRO A 343 -16.58 -2.32 39.86
CA PRO A 343 -15.73 -2.07 38.69
C PRO A 343 -15.63 -3.28 37.74
N MET A 344 -15.61 -4.49 38.28
CA MET A 344 -15.58 -5.72 37.47
C MET A 344 -16.88 -5.91 36.69
N ARG A 345 -18.02 -5.64 37.34
CA ARG A 345 -19.32 -5.69 36.68
C ARG A 345 -19.40 -4.63 35.58
N THR A 346 -19.03 -3.39 35.89
CA THR A 346 -19.00 -2.27 34.93
C THR A 346 -18.12 -2.58 33.72
N PHE A 347 -16.91 -3.10 33.95
CA PHE A 347 -16.02 -3.50 32.87
C PHE A 347 -16.63 -4.63 32.02
N GLY A 348 -17.16 -5.68 32.64
CA GLY A 348 -17.71 -6.84 31.93
C GLY A 348 -19.05 -6.59 31.23
N THR A 349 -19.89 -5.67 31.72
CA THR A 349 -21.23 -5.42 31.17
C THR A 349 -21.33 -4.16 30.32
N ILE A 350 -20.37 -3.23 30.42
CA ILE A 350 -20.41 -1.95 29.70
C ILE A 350 -19.13 -1.80 28.87
N THR A 351 -17.99 -1.63 29.51
CA THR A 351 -16.74 -1.25 28.81
C THR A 351 -16.32 -2.31 27.78
N LEU A 352 -16.19 -3.58 28.18
CA LEU A 352 -15.75 -4.65 27.30
C LEU A 352 -16.76 -4.92 26.17
N PRO A 353 -18.08 -5.09 26.41
CA PRO A 353 -19.06 -5.27 25.34
C PRO A 353 -19.08 -4.12 24.32
N LEU A 354 -18.91 -2.86 24.76
CA LEU A 354 -18.80 -1.71 23.86
C LEU A 354 -17.50 -1.71 23.04
N MET A 355 -16.41 -2.25 23.58
CA MET A 355 -15.14 -2.42 22.86
C MET A 355 -15.13 -3.64 21.92
N MET A 356 -15.93 -4.67 22.16
CA MET A 356 -15.90 -5.95 21.41
C MET A 356 -15.99 -5.80 19.88
N PRO A 357 -16.88 -4.97 19.30
CA PRO A 357 -16.90 -4.73 17.85
C PRO A 357 -15.57 -4.14 17.35
N GLY A 358 -14.97 -3.28 18.15
CA GLY A 358 -13.66 -2.70 17.88
C GLY A 358 -12.51 -3.70 17.98
N ILE A 359 -12.57 -4.61 18.95
CA ILE A 359 -11.62 -5.72 19.11
C ILE A 359 -11.71 -6.66 17.91
N ALA A 360 -12.93 -7.03 17.48
CA ALA A 360 -13.13 -7.84 16.29
C ALA A 360 -12.62 -7.14 15.03
N ASN A 361 -12.85 -5.83 14.91
CA ASN A 361 -12.33 -5.03 13.80
C ASN A 361 -10.79 -4.99 13.79
N ALA A 362 -10.17 -4.71 14.93
CA ALA A 362 -8.71 -4.70 15.07
C ALA A 362 -8.10 -6.07 14.75
N PHE A 363 -8.71 -7.16 15.24
CA PHE A 363 -8.31 -8.53 14.93
C PHE A 363 -8.34 -8.82 13.43
N LEU A 364 -9.44 -8.48 12.75
CA LEU A 364 -9.57 -8.73 11.31
C LEU A 364 -8.58 -7.91 10.48
N ILE A 365 -8.32 -6.65 10.86
CA ILE A 365 -7.30 -5.81 10.23
C ILE A 365 -5.92 -6.44 10.40
N VAL A 366 -5.53 -6.79 11.63
CA VAL A 366 -4.22 -7.42 11.89
C VAL A 366 -4.09 -8.76 11.17
N PHE A 367 -5.17 -9.53 11.06
CA PHE A 367 -5.16 -10.79 10.34
C PHE A 367 -4.83 -10.57 8.86
N ILE A 368 -5.53 -9.64 8.20
CA ILE A 368 -5.28 -9.28 6.80
C ILE A 368 -3.84 -8.75 6.60
N GLU A 369 -3.34 -7.92 7.52
CA GLU A 369 -1.96 -7.41 7.48
C GLU A 369 -0.92 -8.55 7.62
N SER A 370 -1.17 -9.53 8.50
CA SER A 370 -0.29 -10.69 8.68
C SER A 370 -0.23 -11.58 7.42
N LEU A 371 -1.35 -11.74 6.71
CA LEU A 371 -1.42 -12.44 5.42
C LEU A 371 -0.58 -11.73 4.34
N ALA A 372 -0.57 -10.40 4.36
CA ALA A 372 0.15 -9.56 3.41
C ALA A 372 1.64 -9.38 3.74
N ASP A 373 2.05 -9.66 4.98
CA ASP A 373 3.43 -9.47 5.40
C ASP A 373 4.38 -10.45 4.69
N PHE A 374 5.43 -9.87 4.14
CA PHE A 374 6.47 -10.55 3.38
C PHE A 374 7.82 -10.52 4.10
N GLY A 375 8.12 -9.43 4.80
CA GLY A 375 9.47 -9.17 5.32
C GLY A 375 9.87 -10.13 6.44
N ASN A 376 8.99 -10.36 7.42
CA ASN A 376 9.30 -11.24 8.54
C ASN A 376 9.40 -12.72 8.10
N PRO A 377 8.45 -13.27 7.31
CA PRO A 377 8.59 -14.64 6.82
C PRO A 377 9.82 -14.85 5.93
N LEU A 378 10.24 -13.85 5.15
CA LEU A 378 11.45 -13.97 4.32
C LEU A 378 12.72 -14.18 5.16
N LEU A 379 12.85 -13.47 6.28
CA LEU A 379 14.05 -13.53 7.13
C LEU A 379 14.04 -14.68 8.14
N LEU A 380 12.90 -14.87 8.78
CA LEU A 380 12.75 -15.79 9.91
C LEU A 380 12.07 -17.10 9.52
N GLY A 381 11.50 -17.21 8.31
CA GLY A 381 10.70 -18.36 7.91
C GLY A 381 11.44 -19.69 7.97
N GLY A 382 12.74 -19.75 7.65
CA GLY A 382 13.45 -21.02 7.61
C GLY A 382 12.76 -22.00 6.65
N ASN A 383 12.16 -23.07 7.19
CA ASN A 383 11.37 -24.04 6.41
C ASN A 383 9.87 -23.68 6.30
N LEU A 384 9.41 -22.65 7.00
CA LEU A 384 8.04 -22.16 6.93
C LEU A 384 7.83 -21.36 5.63
N GLU A 385 7.07 -21.93 4.71
CA GLU A 385 6.64 -21.26 3.48
C GLU A 385 5.20 -20.73 3.66
N VAL A 386 5.00 -19.43 3.42
CA VAL A 386 3.70 -18.74 3.46
C VAL A 386 3.38 -18.15 2.09
N LEU A 387 2.13 -17.77 1.84
CA LEU A 387 1.67 -17.31 0.52
C LEU A 387 2.50 -16.15 0.00
N SER A 388 2.83 -15.15 0.84
CA SER A 388 3.61 -13.97 0.44
C SER A 388 5.02 -14.32 -0.06
N THR A 389 5.75 -15.17 0.65
CA THR A 389 7.10 -15.61 0.23
C THR A 389 7.06 -16.58 -0.95
N ALA A 390 6.05 -17.44 -1.01
CA ALA A 390 5.85 -18.36 -2.13
C ALA A 390 5.57 -17.63 -3.45
N ILE A 391 4.77 -16.54 -3.41
CA ILE A 391 4.53 -15.67 -4.58
C ILE A 391 5.84 -15.05 -5.04
N TYR A 392 6.64 -14.50 -4.12
CA TYR A 392 7.93 -13.88 -4.44
C TYR A 392 8.89 -14.87 -5.10
N PHE A 393 9.09 -16.06 -4.51
CA PHE A 393 10.01 -17.06 -5.05
C PHE A 393 9.51 -17.73 -6.34
N ALA A 394 8.19 -17.72 -6.61
CA ALA A 394 7.67 -18.16 -7.90
C ALA A 394 8.05 -17.20 -9.04
N VAL A 395 8.19 -15.91 -8.77
CA VAL A 395 8.61 -14.90 -9.78
C VAL A 395 10.13 -14.76 -9.86
N VAL A 396 10.79 -14.53 -8.72
CA VAL A 396 12.21 -14.14 -8.65
C VAL A 396 13.14 -15.32 -8.35
N GLY A 397 12.60 -16.42 -7.85
CA GLY A 397 13.38 -17.61 -7.52
C GLY A 397 13.70 -18.48 -8.75
N VAL A 398 14.28 -19.66 -8.50
CA VAL A 398 14.69 -20.63 -9.53
C VAL A 398 13.53 -21.08 -10.41
N GLN A 399 12.30 -21.05 -9.90
CA GLN A 399 11.12 -21.56 -10.61
C GLN A 399 10.72 -20.71 -11.81
N GLN A 400 10.91 -19.38 -11.75
CA GLN A 400 10.52 -18.42 -12.79
C GLN A 400 9.17 -18.78 -13.47
N ASP A 401 8.14 -19.08 -12.66
CA ASP A 401 6.81 -19.46 -13.11
C ASP A 401 5.80 -18.37 -12.70
N PRO A 402 5.61 -17.34 -13.56
CA PRO A 402 4.62 -16.30 -13.33
C PRO A 402 3.19 -16.84 -13.16
N GLY A 403 2.87 -17.97 -13.80
CA GLY A 403 1.55 -18.57 -13.68
C GLY A 403 1.30 -19.13 -12.28
N ARG A 404 2.29 -19.81 -11.68
CA ARG A 404 2.23 -20.23 -10.27
C ARG A 404 2.11 -19.03 -9.34
N ALA A 405 2.93 -18.00 -9.52
CA ALA A 405 2.87 -16.79 -8.70
C ALA A 405 1.47 -16.15 -8.74
N SER A 406 0.88 -16.10 -9.93
CA SER A 406 -0.45 -15.53 -10.15
C SER A 406 -1.55 -16.33 -9.46
N VAL A 407 -1.50 -17.66 -9.51
CA VAL A 407 -2.44 -18.52 -8.79
C VAL A 407 -2.36 -18.31 -7.28
N LEU A 408 -1.14 -18.28 -6.72
CA LEU A 408 -0.95 -18.03 -5.29
C LEU A 408 -1.44 -16.64 -4.88
N ALA A 409 -1.23 -15.62 -5.72
CA ALA A 409 -1.72 -14.27 -5.50
C ALA A 409 -3.26 -14.18 -5.54
N VAL A 410 -3.91 -14.91 -6.46
CA VAL A 410 -5.38 -15.02 -6.51
C VAL A 410 -5.92 -15.67 -5.24
N ILE A 411 -5.29 -16.74 -4.76
CA ILE A 411 -5.68 -17.41 -3.51
C ILE A 411 -5.57 -16.43 -2.34
N LEU A 412 -4.42 -15.76 -2.20
CA LEU A 412 -4.20 -14.79 -1.13
C LEU A 412 -5.23 -13.65 -1.18
N LEU A 413 -5.48 -13.09 -2.36
CA LEU A 413 -6.49 -12.04 -2.54
C LEU A 413 -7.89 -12.54 -2.20
N ALA A 414 -8.26 -13.75 -2.61
CA ALA A 414 -9.57 -14.32 -2.32
C ALA A 414 -9.79 -14.47 -0.81
N PHE A 415 -8.79 -14.94 -0.06
CA PHE A 415 -8.85 -15.02 1.40
C PHE A 415 -8.95 -13.62 2.04
N SER A 416 -8.07 -12.69 1.67
CA SER A 416 -8.08 -11.33 2.22
C SER A 416 -9.40 -10.60 1.93
N LEU A 417 -9.95 -10.75 0.72
CA LEU A 417 -11.23 -10.16 0.34
C LEU A 417 -12.40 -10.83 1.07
N ALA A 418 -12.40 -12.16 1.21
CA ALA A 418 -13.42 -12.86 1.99
C ALA A 418 -13.43 -12.38 3.44
N LEU A 419 -12.26 -12.25 4.07
CA LEU A 419 -12.13 -11.74 5.44
C LEU A 419 -12.61 -10.29 5.56
N PHE A 420 -12.23 -9.43 4.61
CA PHE A 420 -12.71 -8.06 4.55
C PHE A 420 -14.25 -7.97 4.38
N LEU A 421 -14.84 -8.82 3.54
CA LEU A 421 -16.29 -8.86 3.36
C LEU A 421 -17.00 -9.38 4.60
N ILE A 422 -16.44 -10.39 5.28
CA ILE A 422 -16.92 -10.89 6.57
C ILE A 422 -16.86 -9.76 7.61
N GLN A 423 -15.72 -9.08 7.74
CA GLN A 423 -15.53 -7.91 8.59
C GLN A 423 -16.60 -6.85 8.34
N ARG A 424 -16.78 -6.45 7.07
CA ARG A 424 -17.77 -5.44 6.68
C ARG A 424 -19.19 -5.87 7.04
N ARG A 425 -19.57 -7.13 6.79
CA ARG A 425 -20.92 -7.64 7.09
C ARG A 425 -21.18 -7.75 8.59
N LEU A 426 -20.21 -8.21 9.38
CA LEU A 426 -20.35 -8.36 10.83
C LEU A 426 -20.42 -7.00 11.54
N LEU A 427 -19.80 -5.96 10.97
CA LEU A 427 -19.76 -4.61 11.53
C LEU A 427 -20.85 -3.68 10.97
N ALA A 428 -21.50 -4.05 9.85
CA ALA A 428 -22.58 -3.27 9.27
C ALA A 428 -23.76 -3.14 10.26
N GLY A 429 -24.14 -1.90 10.58
CA GLY A 429 -25.25 -1.59 11.50
C GLY A 429 -24.87 -1.50 12.98
N ARG A 430 -23.60 -1.69 13.33
CA ARG A 430 -23.09 -1.67 14.72
C ARG A 430 -22.33 -0.36 15.02
N SER A 431 -23.03 0.77 14.99
CA SER A 431 -22.49 2.05 15.47
C SER A 431 -22.56 2.10 17.00
N TYR A 432 -21.47 1.68 17.67
CA TYR A 432 -21.35 1.78 19.12
C TYR A 432 -20.46 2.95 19.57
N VAL A 433 -20.14 3.87 18.64
CA VAL A 433 -19.69 5.20 19.04
C VAL A 433 -20.86 5.83 19.77
N THR A 434 -20.75 5.94 21.09
CA THR A 434 -21.72 6.70 21.87
C THR A 434 -21.70 8.11 21.33
N VAL A 435 -22.86 8.63 20.89
CA VAL A 435 -22.95 10.02 20.43
C VAL A 435 -22.63 10.90 21.64
N GLY A 436 -21.37 11.33 21.74
CA GLY A 436 -20.90 12.21 22.80
C GLY A 436 -21.57 13.57 22.64
N GLY A 437 -22.39 13.96 23.61
CA GLY A 437 -22.93 15.32 23.70
C GLY A 437 -21.86 16.30 24.19
N LYS A 438 -22.05 17.60 23.92
CA LYS A 438 -21.30 18.65 24.62
C LYS A 438 -21.58 18.53 26.12
N GLY A 439 -20.63 17.98 26.89
CA GLY A 439 -20.78 17.72 28.32
C GLY A 439 -20.44 16.31 28.80
N ASP A 440 -19.91 15.43 27.94
CA ASP A 440 -19.49 14.05 28.28
C ASP A 440 -18.19 14.00 29.13
N GLY A 441 -18.18 14.74 30.25
CA GLY A 441 -17.06 14.94 31.16
C GLY A 441 -17.09 14.08 32.42
N GLY A 442 -17.84 12.98 32.40
CA GLY A 442 -17.91 12.05 33.54
C GLY A 442 -16.55 11.45 33.92
N LEU A 443 -16.42 11.04 35.18
CA LEU A 443 -15.30 10.30 35.72
C LEU A 443 -15.33 8.86 35.21
N ARG A 444 -14.26 8.43 34.53
CA ARG A 444 -14.10 7.04 34.10
C ARG A 444 -14.01 6.12 35.32
N THR A 445 -14.72 4.99 35.29
CA THR A 445 -14.63 4.02 36.38
C THR A 445 -13.22 3.41 36.39
N PRO A 446 -12.54 3.34 37.54
CA PRO A 446 -11.22 2.73 37.62
C PRO A 446 -11.29 1.25 37.24
N LEU A 447 -10.30 0.75 36.50
CA LEU A 447 -10.25 -0.67 36.14
C LEU A 447 -10.16 -1.57 37.38
N PRO A 448 -10.75 -2.78 37.35
CA PRO A 448 -10.57 -3.78 38.40
C PRO A 448 -9.09 -4.13 38.59
N ARG A 449 -8.66 -4.32 39.84
CA ARG A 449 -7.24 -4.61 40.16
C ARG A 449 -6.71 -5.85 39.44
N SER A 450 -7.53 -6.90 39.28
CA SER A 450 -7.14 -8.10 38.54
C SER A 450 -6.94 -7.84 37.04
N VAL A 451 -7.81 -7.03 36.43
CA VAL A 451 -7.67 -6.63 35.02
C VAL A 451 -6.41 -5.79 34.84
N VAL A 452 -6.11 -4.87 35.77
CA VAL A 452 -4.86 -4.10 35.76
C VAL A 452 -3.65 -5.02 35.88
N ALA A 453 -3.67 -5.99 36.79
CA ALA A 453 -2.55 -6.93 36.98
C ALA A 453 -2.30 -7.78 35.73
N VAL A 454 -3.36 -8.33 35.13
CA VAL A 454 -3.26 -9.15 33.90
C VAL A 454 -2.77 -8.31 32.72
N THR A 455 -3.38 -7.14 32.49
CA THR A 455 -2.99 -6.27 31.37
C THR A 455 -1.57 -5.77 31.53
N ALA A 456 -1.16 -5.36 32.74
CA ALA A 456 0.22 -4.97 33.03
C ALA A 456 1.20 -6.14 32.88
N GLY A 457 0.83 -7.34 33.33
CA GLY A 457 1.64 -8.55 33.21
C GLY A 457 1.87 -8.99 31.76
N LEU A 458 0.98 -8.64 30.84
CA LEU A 458 1.17 -8.90 29.40
C LEU A 458 1.89 -7.74 28.69
N ALA A 459 1.45 -6.50 28.91
CA ALA A 459 1.93 -5.35 28.15
C ALA A 459 3.33 -4.88 28.59
N LEU A 460 3.67 -4.91 29.89
CA LEU A 460 4.96 -4.39 30.36
C LEU A 460 6.14 -5.26 29.94
N PRO A 461 6.10 -6.60 30.04
CA PRO A 461 7.17 -7.45 29.50
C PRO A 461 7.31 -7.29 27.99
N TRP A 462 6.19 -7.14 27.27
CA TRP A 462 6.21 -6.90 25.83
C TRP A 462 6.86 -5.55 25.47
N ALA A 463 6.52 -4.49 26.20
CA ALA A 463 7.15 -3.18 26.05
C ALA A 463 8.65 -3.24 26.38
N ALA A 464 9.03 -3.98 27.42
CA ALA A 464 10.43 -4.21 27.76
C ALA A 464 11.17 -4.96 26.65
N LEU A 465 10.57 -6.00 26.07
CA LEU A 465 11.13 -6.71 24.92
C LEU A 465 11.33 -5.77 23.72
N ALA A 466 10.34 -4.92 23.42
CA ALA A 466 10.47 -3.93 22.36
C ALA A 466 11.64 -2.98 22.63
N VAL A 467 11.78 -2.45 23.86
CA VAL A 467 12.93 -1.62 24.26
C VAL A 467 14.24 -2.37 24.06
N VAL A 468 14.35 -3.63 24.50
CA VAL A 468 15.55 -4.45 24.30
C VAL A 468 15.87 -4.60 22.82
N ILE A 469 14.87 -4.88 21.98
CA ILE A 469 15.05 -4.99 20.52
C ILE A 469 15.61 -3.69 19.93
N TYR A 470 15.06 -2.54 20.29
CA TYR A 470 15.56 -1.24 19.81
C TYR A 470 16.95 -0.90 20.33
N LEU A 471 17.24 -1.24 21.59
CA LEU A 471 18.59 -1.11 22.13
C LEU A 471 19.57 -2.00 21.37
N MET A 472 19.20 -3.25 21.05
CA MET A 472 20.04 -4.16 20.28
C MET A 472 20.29 -3.65 18.85
N ILE A 473 19.27 -3.10 18.19
CA ILE A 473 19.44 -2.47 16.87
C ILE A 473 20.44 -1.31 16.96
N PHE A 474 20.28 -0.45 17.97
CA PHE A 474 21.15 0.69 18.19
C PHE A 474 22.59 0.26 18.48
N THR A 475 22.81 -0.64 19.44
CA THR A 475 24.15 -1.11 19.82
C THR A 475 24.80 -1.95 18.73
N GLY A 476 24.01 -2.71 17.96
CA GLY A 476 24.49 -3.54 16.85
C GLY A 476 25.20 -2.73 15.77
N GLY A 477 24.81 -1.47 15.55
CA GLY A 477 25.50 -0.56 14.64
C GLY A 477 26.92 -0.18 15.06
N PHE A 478 27.30 -0.41 16.32
CA PHE A 478 28.63 -0.11 16.86
C PHE A 478 29.52 -1.33 16.99
N PHE A 479 29.04 -2.56 16.82
CA PHE A 479 29.90 -3.75 16.92
C PHE A 479 30.53 -4.09 15.58
N GLU A 480 31.81 -4.48 15.60
CA GLU A 480 32.54 -4.82 14.37
C GLU A 480 31.89 -5.99 13.62
N LYS A 481 31.63 -7.10 14.33
CA LYS A 481 30.91 -8.27 13.81
C LYS A 481 30.06 -8.87 14.90
N TRP A 482 28.76 -8.65 14.86
CA TRP A 482 27.84 -9.24 15.84
C TRP A 482 28.00 -10.76 15.94
N GLY A 483 28.01 -11.30 17.17
CA GLY A 483 28.12 -12.73 17.45
C GLY A 483 29.52 -13.32 17.26
N LEU A 484 30.51 -12.51 16.86
CA LEU A 484 31.91 -12.91 16.69
C LEU A 484 32.87 -11.94 17.38
N ASN A 485 32.78 -10.65 17.06
CA ASN A 485 33.59 -9.59 17.66
C ASN A 485 32.72 -8.39 18.08
N HIS A 486 32.56 -8.21 19.38
CA HIS A 486 31.80 -7.11 19.99
C HIS A 486 32.65 -5.85 20.24
N ALA A 487 33.85 -5.75 19.66
CA ALA A 487 34.64 -4.53 19.71
C ALA A 487 33.87 -3.35 19.11
N LEU A 488 33.85 -2.23 19.82
CA LEU A 488 33.19 -1.00 19.37
C LEU A 488 33.95 -0.41 18.18
N THR A 489 33.22 -0.07 17.11
CA THR A 489 33.76 0.53 15.90
C THR A 489 32.81 1.56 15.31
N LEU A 490 33.39 2.60 14.71
CA LEU A 490 32.67 3.57 13.88
C LEU A 490 32.88 3.32 12.38
N ARG A 491 33.63 2.26 12.02
CA ARG A 491 33.99 1.96 10.63
C ARG A 491 32.77 1.78 9.72
N HIS A 492 31.68 1.20 10.25
CA HIS A 492 30.42 1.06 9.52
C HIS A 492 29.88 2.43 9.10
N TYR A 493 29.85 3.41 10.00
CA TYR A 493 29.37 4.76 9.70
C TYR A 493 30.32 5.52 8.75
N VAL A 494 31.63 5.42 8.97
CA VAL A 494 32.63 6.07 8.10
C VAL A 494 32.56 5.50 6.67
N THR A 495 32.38 4.18 6.53
CA THR A 495 32.26 3.53 5.21
C THR A 495 30.91 3.82 4.57
N ALA A 496 29.83 3.79 5.35
CA ALA A 496 28.46 4.01 4.87
C ALA A 496 28.22 5.46 4.45
N PHE A 497 28.73 6.43 5.20
CA PHE A 497 28.56 7.88 4.99
C PHE A 497 29.87 8.57 4.59
N GLY A 498 30.79 7.85 3.95
CA GLY A 498 32.08 8.39 3.51
C GLY A 498 31.94 9.63 2.62
N ILE A 499 32.82 10.60 2.86
CA ILE A 499 32.99 11.81 2.08
C ILE A 499 34.46 11.89 1.69
N ALA A 500 34.74 11.97 0.39
CA ALA A 500 36.09 12.17 -0.13
C ALA A 500 36.21 13.55 -0.76
N VAL A 501 37.38 14.17 -0.66
CA VAL A 501 37.69 15.40 -1.40
C VAL A 501 38.78 15.06 -2.41
N GLU A 502 38.42 15.09 -3.69
CA GLU A 502 39.35 14.87 -4.80
C GLU A 502 39.42 16.14 -5.65
N ASN A 503 40.62 16.67 -5.88
CA ASN A 503 40.85 17.89 -6.67
C ASN A 503 40.01 19.10 -6.23
N GLY A 504 39.82 19.29 -4.92
CA GLY A 504 39.01 20.39 -4.37
C GLY A 504 37.49 20.23 -4.55
N ARG A 505 37.02 19.08 -5.05
CA ARG A 505 35.60 18.74 -5.18
C ARG A 505 35.21 17.66 -4.17
N LEU A 506 34.03 17.81 -3.59
CA LEU A 506 33.50 16.95 -2.55
C LEU A 506 32.67 15.82 -3.19
N PHE A 507 33.01 14.58 -2.91
CA PHE A 507 32.38 13.37 -3.42
C PHE A 507 31.77 12.56 -2.28
N TRP A 508 30.50 12.20 -2.44
CA TRP A 508 29.78 11.30 -1.54
C TRP A 508 30.13 9.85 -1.92
N THR A 509 31.12 9.27 -1.25
CA THR A 509 31.65 7.94 -1.60
C THR A 509 30.90 6.81 -0.90
N GLY A 510 30.27 7.11 0.25
CA GLY A 510 29.50 6.13 1.01
C GLY A 510 28.17 5.73 0.35
N GLY A 511 27.92 4.42 0.26
CA GLY A 511 26.69 3.88 -0.34
C GLY A 511 25.39 4.20 0.42
N ALA A 512 25.46 4.63 1.68
CA ALA A 512 24.25 5.04 2.41
C ALA A 512 23.72 6.40 1.96
N TRP A 513 24.56 7.27 1.36
CA TRP A 513 24.11 8.56 0.83
C TRP A 513 23.08 8.39 -0.29
N SER A 514 23.30 7.46 -1.22
CA SER A 514 22.36 7.17 -2.31
C SER A 514 21.06 6.54 -1.80
N SER A 515 21.15 5.66 -0.80
CA SER A 515 19.98 5.03 -0.19
C SER A 515 19.15 6.05 0.60
N PHE A 516 19.80 6.92 1.36
CA PHE A 516 19.18 8.01 2.11
C PHE A 516 18.49 9.02 1.18
N SER A 517 19.18 9.50 0.15
CA SER A 517 18.62 10.46 -0.80
C SER A 517 17.44 9.87 -1.59
N THR A 518 17.54 8.61 -2.01
CA THR A 518 16.45 7.89 -2.69
C THR A 518 15.24 7.75 -1.78
N THR A 519 15.44 7.33 -0.52
CA THR A 519 14.36 7.18 0.46
C THR A 519 13.67 8.51 0.73
N LEU A 520 14.45 9.59 0.94
CA LEU A 520 13.91 10.93 1.19
C LEU A 520 13.15 11.46 -0.03
N MET A 521 13.69 11.29 -1.24
CA MET A 521 13.03 11.68 -2.49
C MET A 521 11.70 10.95 -2.67
N ILE A 522 11.67 9.62 -2.46
CA ILE A 522 10.43 8.85 -2.57
C ILE A 522 9.42 9.30 -1.51
N ALA A 523 9.84 9.49 -0.26
CA ALA A 523 8.95 9.91 0.82
C ALA A 523 8.35 11.30 0.56
N LEU A 524 9.18 12.27 0.17
CA LEU A 524 8.75 13.65 -0.10
C LEU A 524 7.86 13.77 -1.34
N THR A 525 8.03 12.89 -2.34
CA THR A 525 7.17 12.87 -3.52
C THR A 525 5.86 12.13 -3.28
N ALA A 526 5.88 11.00 -2.58
CA ALA A 526 4.70 10.18 -2.32
C ALA A 526 3.76 10.78 -1.27
N ALA A 527 4.29 11.36 -0.18
CA ALA A 527 3.48 11.89 0.93
C ALA A 527 2.39 12.90 0.49
N PRO A 528 2.69 13.98 -0.27
CA PRO A 528 1.67 14.94 -0.67
C PRO A 528 0.64 14.35 -1.64
N LEU A 529 1.06 13.45 -2.54
CA LEU A 529 0.15 12.77 -3.47
C LEU A 529 -0.84 11.86 -2.73
N THR A 530 -0.34 11.08 -1.77
CA THR A 530 -1.16 10.21 -0.92
C THR A 530 -2.12 11.04 -0.06
N ALA A 531 -1.66 12.15 0.52
CA ALA A 531 -2.51 13.04 1.30
C ALA A 531 -3.61 13.67 0.43
N ALA A 532 -3.27 14.17 -0.76
CA ALA A 532 -4.24 14.75 -1.69
C ALA A 532 -5.29 13.72 -2.13
N PHE A 533 -4.86 12.51 -2.49
CA PHE A 533 -5.76 11.43 -2.87
C PHE A 533 -6.65 10.98 -1.70
N GLY A 534 -6.06 10.77 -0.52
CA GLY A 534 -6.79 10.36 0.68
C GLY A 534 -7.83 11.39 1.12
N LEU A 535 -7.48 12.68 1.14
CA LEU A 535 -8.41 13.77 1.44
C LEU A 535 -9.53 13.86 0.40
N THR A 536 -9.22 13.64 -0.88
CA THR A 536 -10.22 13.63 -1.95
C THR A 536 -11.22 12.48 -1.74
N VAL A 537 -10.73 11.27 -1.49
CA VAL A 537 -11.60 10.10 -1.23
C VAL A 537 -12.43 10.30 0.03
N ALA A 538 -11.84 10.82 1.11
CA ALA A 538 -12.56 11.13 2.35
C ALA A 538 -13.68 12.18 2.12
N TYR A 539 -13.37 13.26 1.41
CA TYR A 539 -14.35 14.27 1.02
C TYR A 539 -15.50 13.68 0.20
N LEU A 540 -15.19 12.79 -0.76
CA LEU A 540 -16.19 12.12 -1.58
C LEU A 540 -17.09 11.20 -0.76
N LEU A 541 -16.52 10.38 0.12
CA LEU A 541 -17.28 9.43 0.95
C LEU A 541 -18.16 10.13 1.98
N ASP A 542 -17.74 11.28 2.51
CA ASP A 542 -18.55 12.07 3.46
C ASP A 542 -19.72 12.79 2.78
N ARG A 543 -19.51 13.31 1.56
CA ARG A 543 -20.50 14.18 0.89
C ARG A 543 -21.36 13.51 -0.16
N GLN A 544 -20.99 12.33 -0.65
CA GLN A 544 -21.72 11.61 -1.68
C GLN A 544 -22.25 10.29 -1.14
N ARG A 545 -23.49 9.97 -1.51
CA ARG A 545 -24.06 8.64 -1.28
C ARG A 545 -23.76 7.78 -2.51
N PHE A 546 -22.90 6.80 -2.33
CA PHE A 546 -22.64 5.78 -3.34
C PHE A 546 -23.66 4.63 -3.18
N ALA A 547 -23.98 3.95 -4.28
CA ALA A 547 -24.81 2.75 -4.23
C ALA A 547 -23.94 1.55 -3.81
N GLY A 548 -24.40 0.80 -2.80
CA GLY A 548 -23.69 -0.34 -2.19
C GLY A 548 -23.24 -0.05 -0.77
#